data_AF-A0A453RVA8-F1
#
_entry.id   AF-A0A453RVA8-F1
#
_cell.length_a   1.000
_cell.length_b   1.000
_cell.length_c   1.000
_cell.angle_alpha   90.00
_cell.angle_beta   90.00
_cell.angle_gamma   90.00
#
_symmetry.space_group_name_H-M   'P 1'
#
loop_
_entity.id
_entity.type
_entity.pdbx_description
1 polymer ?
#
loop_
_entity_poly.entity_id
_entity_poly.type
_entity_poly.pdbx_seq_one_letter_code
_entity_poly.pdbx_strand_id
1 'polypeptide(L)'
;MIQSSLSCRFLTIALCDAAEPWQLGSQDAATPMMQGIIDLHHDIFFFLILILVFVSRMLVRALWHFNEQTNPIPQRIVHGTTIEIIRTIFPSVILLFIAIPS
;
A
#
# COMPACT_ATOMS: atom_id res chain seq x y z
N MET A 1 -44.61 11.98 39.46
CA MET A 1 -45.29 13.27 39.72
C MET A 1 -44.50 14.36 38.99
N ILE A 2 -44.96 14.66 37.77
CA ILE A 2 -44.88 15.95 37.06
C ILE A 2 -43.49 16.59 36.93
N GLN A 3 -42.81 16.29 35.81
CA GLN A 3 -42.36 17.37 34.91
C GLN A 3 -42.26 16.84 33.47
N SER A 4 -43.41 16.44 32.93
CA SER A 4 -43.63 16.33 31.49
C SER A 4 -43.82 17.73 30.89
N SER A 5 -43.31 17.91 29.67
CA SER A 5 -43.55 19.02 28.73
C SER A 5 -42.49 20.12 28.74
N LEU A 6 -41.47 19.98 27.88
CA LEU A 6 -41.19 20.96 26.81
C LEU A 6 -39.98 20.54 25.97
N SER A 7 -40.28 20.18 24.72
CA SER A 7 -39.38 20.29 23.57
C SER A 7 -38.27 19.26 23.41
N CYS A 8 -38.65 18.12 22.83
CA CYS A 8 -37.85 17.49 21.78
C CYS A 8 -37.49 18.54 20.70
N ARG A 9 -36.33 19.21 20.82
CA ARG A 9 -35.71 20.01 19.76
C ARG A 9 -34.20 19.82 19.81
N PHE A 10 -33.72 18.93 18.95
CA PHE A 10 -32.71 19.25 17.94
C PHE A 10 -31.53 20.10 18.43
N LEU A 11 -30.59 19.49 19.15
CA LEU A 11 -29.16 19.72 18.89
C LEU A 11 -28.33 18.62 19.59
N THR A 12 -28.46 17.37 19.14
CA THR A 12 -27.37 16.42 19.36
C THR A 12 -26.24 16.89 18.45
N ILE A 13 -25.27 17.62 18.98
CA ILE A 13 -24.01 17.87 18.25
C ILE A 13 -23.35 16.50 18.13
N ALA A 14 -23.57 15.83 16.99
CA ALA A 14 -22.74 14.70 16.62
C ALA A 14 -21.41 15.30 16.16
N LEU A 15 -20.37 15.13 16.97
CA LEU A 15 -18.99 15.36 16.55
C LEU A 15 -18.65 14.25 15.53
N CYS A 16 -19.03 14.47 14.28
CA CYS A 16 -18.58 13.62 13.18
C CYS A 16 -17.08 13.84 13.00
N ASP A 17 -16.36 12.75 12.72
CA ASP A 17 -14.97 12.86 12.32
C ASP A 17 -14.85 13.64 11.00
N ALA A 18 -13.78 14.42 10.86
CA ALA A 18 -13.57 15.34 9.75
C ALA A 18 -12.09 15.35 9.31
N ALA A 19 -11.85 15.82 8.08
CA ALA A 19 -10.50 15.92 7.56
C ALA A 19 -9.70 17.01 8.30
N GLU A 20 -8.53 16.61 8.83
CA GLU A 20 -7.59 17.53 9.46
C GLU A 20 -6.60 18.11 8.42
N PRO A 21 -6.15 19.36 8.58
CA PRO A 21 -5.20 19.96 7.64
C PRO A 21 -3.89 19.17 7.62
N TRP A 22 -3.41 18.82 6.41
CA TRP A 22 -2.18 18.05 6.15
C TRP A 22 -2.22 16.55 6.55
N GLN A 23 -3.41 15.97 6.73
CA GLN A 23 -3.54 14.53 6.97
C GLN A 23 -3.16 13.70 5.73
N LEU A 24 -2.30 12.69 5.92
CA LEU A 24 -1.78 11.83 4.85
C LEU A 24 -2.41 10.41 4.85
N GLY A 25 -3.12 10.05 5.90
CA GLY A 25 -3.76 8.73 6.08
C GLY A 25 -5.28 8.79 6.11
N SER A 26 -5.92 7.68 6.46
CA SER A 26 -7.36 7.60 6.66
C SER A 26 -7.83 8.34 7.91
N GLN A 27 -9.11 8.71 7.94
CA GLN A 27 -9.84 9.19 9.13
C GLN A 27 -10.09 8.04 10.13
N ASP A 28 -10.50 8.37 11.36
CA ASP A 28 -10.78 7.39 12.40
C ASP A 28 -11.97 6.50 12.00
N ALA A 29 -11.85 5.20 12.29
CA ALA A 29 -12.86 4.23 11.92
C ALA A 29 -14.13 4.38 12.79
N ALA A 30 -15.19 4.92 12.21
CA ALA A 30 -16.50 4.98 12.86
C ALA A 30 -17.30 3.65 12.80
N THR A 31 -16.81 2.66 12.03
CA THR A 31 -17.49 1.36 11.84
C THR A 31 -16.49 0.20 11.80
N PRO A 32 -16.89 -1.02 12.19
CA PRO A 32 -16.02 -2.19 12.12
C PRO A 32 -15.59 -2.53 10.68
N MET A 33 -16.40 -2.17 9.67
CA MET A 33 -15.99 -2.34 8.27
C MET A 33 -14.87 -1.39 7.86
N MET A 34 -14.90 -0.13 8.33
CA MET A 34 -13.80 0.82 8.09
C MET A 34 -12.51 0.35 8.74
N GLN A 35 -12.58 -0.22 9.94
CA GLN A 35 -11.40 -0.80 10.60
C GLN A 35 -10.75 -1.88 9.74
N GLY A 36 -11.55 -2.82 9.20
CA GLY A 36 -11.03 -3.86 8.30
C GLY A 36 -10.39 -3.32 7.01
N ILE A 37 -10.90 -2.20 6.46
CA ILE A 37 -10.29 -1.56 5.28
C ILE A 37 -8.94 -0.93 5.64
N ILE A 38 -8.84 -0.28 6.80
CA ILE A 38 -7.59 0.33 7.27
C ILE A 38 -6.54 -0.75 7.52
N ASP A 39 -6.91 -1.87 8.15
CA ASP A 39 -6.02 -2.99 8.41
C ASP A 39 -5.50 -3.59 7.08
N LEU A 40 -6.41 -3.87 6.13
CA LEU A 40 -6.05 -4.35 4.79
C LEU A 40 -5.13 -3.37 4.04
N HIS A 41 -5.40 -2.07 4.14
CA HIS A 41 -4.56 -1.04 3.51
C HIS A 41 -3.13 -1.08 4.05
N HIS A 42 -2.95 -1.19 5.37
CA HIS A 42 -1.62 -1.25 5.98
C HIS A 42 -0.86 -2.50 5.56
N ASP A 43 -1.53 -3.66 5.50
CA ASP A 43 -0.92 -4.92 5.07
C ASP A 43 -0.45 -4.83 3.61
N ILE A 44 -1.30 -4.37 2.69
CA ILE A 44 -0.93 -4.20 1.28
C ILE A 44 0.20 -3.18 1.12
N PHE A 45 0.14 -2.05 1.82
CA PHE A 45 1.12 -0.97 1.71
C PHE A 45 2.52 -1.41 2.18
N PHE A 46 2.60 -2.26 3.20
CA PHE A 46 3.86 -2.86 3.64
C PHE A 46 4.54 -3.67 2.52
N PHE A 47 3.80 -4.55 1.85
CA PHE A 47 4.36 -5.33 0.73
C PHE A 47 4.71 -4.46 -0.47
N LEU A 48 3.93 -3.42 -0.77
CA LEU A 48 4.23 -2.47 -1.84
C LEU A 48 5.55 -1.72 -1.60
N ILE A 49 5.79 -1.22 -0.39
CA ILE A 49 7.06 -0.58 -0.04
C ILE A 49 8.23 -1.56 -0.19
N LEU A 50 8.06 -2.80 0.25
CA LEU A 50 9.10 -3.83 0.13
C LEU A 50 9.50 -4.05 -1.33
N ILE A 51 8.52 -4.24 -2.22
CA ILE A 51 8.76 -4.43 -3.65
C ILE A 51 9.41 -3.17 -4.26
N LEU A 52 8.94 -1.97 -3.88
CA LEU A 52 9.49 -0.71 -4.38
C LEU A 52 10.98 -0.54 -4.02
N VAL A 53 11.35 -0.86 -2.78
CA VAL A 53 12.75 -0.81 -2.33
C VAL A 53 13.60 -1.85 -3.08
N PHE A 54 13.07 -3.05 -3.31
CA PHE A 54 13.76 -4.09 -4.06
C PHE A 54 14.03 -3.67 -5.52
N VAL A 55 13.01 -3.17 -6.22
CA VAL A 55 13.13 -2.73 -7.62
C VAL A 55 14.03 -1.51 -7.74
N SER A 56 13.90 -0.52 -6.85
CA SER A 56 14.75 0.67 -6.86
C SER A 56 16.23 0.32 -6.62
N ARG A 57 16.53 -0.58 -5.67
CA ARG A 57 17.89 -1.10 -5.46
C ARG A 57 18.43 -1.80 -6.72
N MET A 58 17.63 -2.63 -7.37
CA MET A 58 18.03 -3.32 -8.61
C MET A 58 18.32 -2.32 -9.73
N LEU A 59 17.48 -1.30 -9.90
CA LEU A 59 17.65 -0.24 -10.89
C LEU A 59 18.92 0.57 -10.65
N VAL A 60 19.15 1.03 -9.41
CA VAL A 60 20.37 1.78 -9.05
C VAL A 60 21.62 0.94 -9.31
N ARG A 61 21.60 -0.35 -8.96
CA ARG A 61 22.71 -1.27 -9.24
C ARG A 61 22.95 -1.45 -10.73
N ALA A 62 21.90 -1.59 -11.53
CA ALA A 62 22.00 -1.71 -12.97
C ALA A 62 22.60 -0.45 -13.61
N LEU A 63 22.12 0.73 -13.22
CA LEU A 63 22.65 2.01 -13.73
C LEU A 63 24.12 2.22 -13.36
N TRP A 64 24.52 1.87 -12.13
CA TRP A 64 25.92 2.00 -11.70
C TRP A 64 26.83 1.03 -12.46
N HIS A 65 26.42 -0.23 -12.60
CA HIS A 65 27.27 -1.27 -13.16
C HIS A 65 27.33 -1.21 -14.69
N PHE A 66 26.22 -0.90 -15.38
CA PHE A 66 26.12 -0.90 -16.83
C PHE A 66 26.27 0.50 -17.45
N ASN A 67 27.03 1.40 -16.82
CA ASN A 67 27.35 2.68 -17.44
C ASN A 67 28.38 2.50 -18.58
N GLU A 68 28.41 3.45 -19.53
CA GLU A 68 29.29 3.41 -20.71
C GLU A 68 30.79 3.35 -20.33
N GLN A 69 31.16 4.01 -19.23
CA GLN A 69 32.55 4.04 -18.75
C GLN A 69 33.04 2.69 -18.21
N THR A 70 32.15 1.92 -17.60
CA THR A 70 32.45 0.65 -16.92
C THR A 70 32.16 -0.56 -17.81
N ASN A 71 31.18 -0.46 -18.71
CA ASN A 71 30.77 -1.52 -19.64
C ASN A 71 30.61 -0.97 -21.08
N PRO A 72 31.73 -0.68 -21.80
CA PRO A 72 31.70 -0.07 -23.12
C PRO A 72 31.24 -1.02 -24.25
N ILE A 73 31.33 -2.34 -24.06
CA ILE A 73 30.90 -3.35 -25.05
C ILE A 73 29.60 -4.01 -24.56
N PRO A 74 28.45 -3.77 -25.21
CA PRO A 74 27.18 -4.33 -24.77
C PRO A 74 27.08 -5.83 -25.09
N GLN A 75 26.59 -6.62 -24.13
CA GLN A 75 26.29 -8.03 -24.36
C GLN A 75 24.98 -8.19 -25.13
N ARG A 76 24.98 -9.03 -26.19
CA ARG A 76 23.81 -9.30 -27.05
C ARG A 76 23.04 -10.54 -26.62
N ILE A 77 22.50 -10.53 -25.41
CA ILE A 77 21.62 -11.61 -24.91
C ILE A 77 20.17 -11.18 -25.11
N VAL A 78 19.43 -11.91 -25.92
CA VAL A 78 18.06 -11.52 -26.33
C VAL A 78 16.98 -12.36 -25.63
N HIS A 79 17.32 -13.60 -25.26
CA HIS A 79 16.38 -14.53 -24.62
C HIS A 79 16.99 -15.08 -23.33
N GLY A 80 16.16 -15.14 -22.29
CA GLY A 80 16.55 -15.65 -20.99
C GLY A 80 15.39 -16.33 -20.29
N THR A 81 14.88 -17.44 -20.86
CA THR A 81 13.68 -18.14 -20.39
C THR A 81 13.67 -18.37 -18.87
N THR A 82 14.82 -18.69 -18.26
CA THR A 82 14.94 -18.84 -16.81
C THR A 82 14.57 -17.58 -16.03
N ILE A 83 15.06 -16.39 -16.43
CA ILE A 83 14.72 -15.15 -15.74
C ILE A 83 13.27 -14.73 -15.98
N GLU A 84 12.71 -15.12 -17.12
CA GLU A 84 11.29 -14.90 -17.43
C GLU A 84 10.37 -15.73 -16.53
N ILE A 85 10.76 -16.97 -16.24
CA ILE A 85 10.04 -17.83 -15.29
C ILE A 85 10.18 -17.28 -13.87
N ILE A 86 11.39 -16.89 -13.45
CA ILE A 86 11.63 -16.36 -12.11
C ILE A 86 10.78 -15.10 -11.86
N ARG A 87 10.77 -14.15 -12.80
CA ARG A 87 10.02 -12.89 -12.65
C ARG A 87 8.50 -13.05 -12.72
N THR A 88 7.97 -14.19 -13.19
CA THR A 88 6.53 -14.44 -13.20
C THR A 88 6.08 -15.19 -11.95
N ILE A 89 6.87 -16.16 -11.49
CA ILE A 89 6.61 -16.89 -10.26
C ILE A 89 6.78 -15.99 -9.03
N PHE A 90 7.86 -15.20 -8.97
CA PHE A 90 8.18 -14.40 -7.78
C PHE A 90 7.07 -13.40 -7.40
N PRO A 91 6.52 -12.57 -8.31
CA PRO A 91 5.38 -11.71 -7.99
C PRO A 91 4.11 -12.49 -7.64
N SER A 92 3.86 -13.62 -8.32
CA SER A 92 2.67 -14.44 -8.07
C SER A 92 2.67 -15.01 -6.64
N VAL A 93 3.84 -15.45 -6.15
CA VAL A 93 4.01 -15.93 -4.77
C VAL A 93 3.79 -14.82 -3.75
N ILE A 94 4.28 -13.60 -4.02
CA ILE A 94 4.06 -12.45 -3.12
C ILE A 94 2.56 -12.12 -3.02
N LEU A 95 1.84 -12.12 -4.15
CA LEU A 95 0.39 -11.90 -4.17
C LEU A 95 -0.38 -12.97 -3.38
N LEU A 96 0.06 -14.23 -3.44
CA LEU A 96 -0.54 -15.30 -2.64
C LEU A 96 -0.41 -15.03 -1.14
N PHE A 97 0.75 -14.53 -0.68
CA PHE A 97 0.96 -14.20 0.73
C PHE A 97 0.09 -13.01 1.19
N ILE A 98 -0.13 -12.03 0.32
CA ILE A 98 -1.03 -10.88 0.62
C ILE A 98 -2.49 -11.34 0.76
N ALA A 99 -2.89 -12.40 0.05
CA ALA A 99 -4.27 -12.89 0.06
C ALA A 99 -4.64 -13.74 1.29
N ILE A 100 -3.66 -14.22 2.07
CA ILE A 100 -3.92 -15.07 3.25
C ILE A 100 -4.48 -14.30 4.47
N PRO A 101 -3.97 -13.10 4.81
CA PRO A 101 -4.55 -12.29 5.89
C PRO A 101 -5.75 -11.43 5.46
N SER A 102 -5.98 -11.28 4.14
CA SER A 102 -7.13 -10.56 3.55
C SER A 102 -8.46 -11.26 3.81
#